data_AF-A0A351L4F4-F1
#
_entry.id   AF-A0A351L4F4-F1
#
_cell.length_a   1.000
_cell.length_b   1.000
_cell.length_c   1.000
_cell.angle_alpha   90.00
_cell.angle_beta   90.00
_cell.angle_gamma   90.00
#
_symmetry.space_group_name_H-M   'P 1'
#
loop_
_entity.id
_entity.type
_entity.pdbx_description
1 polymer ?
#
loop_
_entity_poly.entity_id
_entity_poly.type
_entity_poly.pdbx_seq_one_letter_code
_entity_poly.pdbx_strand_id
1 'polypeptide(L)'
;MLTIASQEIAQYRSQLSAYPDALKALDVIEDCEGDLEDAAITLAINAGQQPDTSDNWLALLAKRCRVPICEKDFREDLLNGNCTKAVEYLISTKLCPDLLVAPVVIYAIKTGIGEFCEPLEYKL
;
A
#
# COMPACT_ATOMS: atom_id res chain seq x y z
N MET A 1 -0.54 -7.18 -13.00
CA MET A 1 0.06 -8.04 -11.96
C MET A 1 1.31 -7.35 -11.44
N LEU A 2 1.31 -6.98 -10.16
CA LEU A 2 2.39 -6.22 -9.53
C LEU A 2 2.90 -7.04 -8.35
N THR A 3 4.14 -7.51 -8.45
CA THR A 3 4.74 -8.40 -7.46
C THR A 3 5.92 -7.74 -6.75
N ILE A 4 6.18 -8.16 -5.51
CA ILE A 4 7.38 -7.78 -4.74
C ILE A 4 8.16 -9.02 -4.31
N ALA A 5 9.49 -8.93 -4.31
CA ALA A 5 10.34 -10.04 -3.91
C ALA A 5 10.39 -10.20 -2.38
N SER A 6 10.70 -11.40 -1.89
CA SER A 6 10.85 -11.67 -0.44
C SER A 6 11.86 -10.75 0.25
N GLN A 7 12.90 -10.30 -0.47
CA GLN A 7 13.84 -9.31 0.06
C GLN A 7 13.20 -7.94 0.31
N GLU A 8 12.31 -7.50 -0.59
CA GLU A 8 11.54 -6.26 -0.41
C GLU A 8 10.56 -6.42 0.76
N ILE A 9 9.88 -7.57 0.88
CA ILE A 9 9.00 -7.90 2.01
C ILE A 9 9.77 -7.80 3.33
N ALA A 10 10.97 -8.38 3.41
CA ALA A 10 11.81 -8.31 4.61
C ALA A 10 12.21 -6.87 4.98
N GLN A 11 12.49 -6.02 3.98
CA GLN A 11 12.76 -4.59 4.21
C GLN A 11 11.52 -3.88 4.78
N TYR A 12 10.34 -4.12 4.21
CA TYR A 12 9.08 -3.55 4.74
C TYR A 12 8.76 -4.05 6.14
N ARG A 13 9.02 -5.33 6.46
CA ARG A 13 8.85 -5.88 7.82
C ARG A 13 9.73 -5.15 8.85
N SER A 14 10.96 -4.80 8.46
CA SER A 14 11.86 -4.02 9.32
C SER A 14 11.31 -2.61 9.59
N GLN A 15 10.88 -1.92 8.53
CA GLN A 15 10.31 -0.57 8.63
C GLN A 15 9.00 -0.54 9.43
N LEU A 16 8.13 -1.53 9.23
CA LEU A 16 6.77 -1.57 9.77
C LEU A 16 6.62 -2.45 11.02
N SER A 17 7.72 -2.76 11.70
CA SER A 17 7.75 -3.64 12.88
C SER A 17 6.85 -3.17 14.04
N ALA A 18 6.52 -1.88 14.10
CA ALA A 18 5.61 -1.30 15.09
C ALA A 18 4.12 -1.44 14.73
N TYR A 19 3.77 -1.93 13.54
CA TYR A 19 2.40 -1.98 13.03
C TYR A 19 1.97 -3.44 12.78
N PRO A 20 1.30 -4.09 13.75
CA PRO A 20 0.94 -5.52 13.65
C PRO A 20 0.09 -5.87 12.42
N ASP A 21 -0.83 -4.99 12.02
CA ASP A 21 -1.66 -5.23 10.83
C ASP A 21 -0.88 -5.07 9.52
N ALA A 22 0.17 -4.24 9.51
CA ALA A 22 1.09 -4.18 8.38
C ALA A 22 1.93 -5.47 8.28
N LEU A 23 2.38 -6.03 9.41
CA LEU A 23 3.10 -7.30 9.43
C LEU A 23 2.23 -8.44 8.92
N LYS A 24 0.98 -8.55 9.38
CA LYS A 24 0.01 -9.53 8.85
C LYS A 24 -0.22 -9.36 7.36
N ALA A 25 -0.31 -8.11 6.88
CA ALA A 25 -0.46 -7.85 5.46
C ALA A 25 0.75 -8.34 4.66
N LEU A 26 1.96 -8.13 5.18
CA LEU A 26 3.21 -8.62 4.56
C LEU A 26 3.32 -10.14 4.57
N ASP A 27 2.79 -10.82 5.60
CA ASP A 27 2.70 -12.28 5.64
C ASP A 27 1.78 -12.80 4.54
N VAL A 28 0.60 -12.19 4.38
CA VAL A 28 -0.33 -12.57 3.29
C VAL A 28 0.27 -12.27 1.91
N ILE A 29 1.00 -11.16 1.75
CA ILE A 29 1.71 -10.88 0.50
C ILE A 29 2.75 -11.95 0.20
N GLU A 30 3.51 -12.41 1.20
CA GLU A 30 4.48 -13.49 1.03
C GLU A 30 3.80 -14.83 0.68
N ASP A 31 2.68 -15.16 1.33
CA ASP A 31 1.88 -16.35 1.02
C ASP A 31 1.26 -16.31 -0.38
N CYS A 32 1.00 -15.12 -0.91
CA CYS A 32 0.57 -14.87 -2.30
C CYS A 32 1.75 -14.73 -3.27
N GLU A 33 2.93 -15.27 -2.95
CA GLU A 33 4.13 -15.24 -3.80
C GLU A 33 4.58 -13.82 -4.19
N GLY A 34 4.26 -12.84 -3.34
CA GLY A 34 4.55 -11.43 -3.56
C GLY A 34 3.52 -10.69 -4.40
N ASP A 35 2.44 -11.34 -4.88
CA ASP A 35 1.39 -10.68 -5.65
C ASP A 35 0.55 -9.75 -4.77
N LEU A 36 0.65 -8.45 -5.04
CA LEU A 36 -0.03 -7.44 -4.25
C LEU A 36 -1.55 -7.43 -4.46
N GLU A 37 -2.03 -7.75 -5.65
CA GLU A 37 -3.46 -7.71 -5.96
C GLU A 37 -4.17 -8.90 -5.29
N ASP A 38 -3.62 -10.10 -5.43
CA ASP A 38 -4.18 -11.32 -4.81
C ASP A 38 -4.14 -11.22 -3.28
N ALA A 39 -3.04 -10.70 -2.72
CA ALA A 39 -2.93 -10.44 -1.30
C ALA A 39 -3.94 -9.38 -0.84
N ALA A 40 -4.13 -8.30 -1.59
CA ALA A 40 -5.10 -7.26 -1.25
C ALA A 40 -6.54 -7.78 -1.27
N ILE A 41 -6.92 -8.63 -2.22
CA ILE A 41 -8.23 -9.30 -2.25
C ILE A 41 -8.41 -10.17 -1.00
N THR A 42 -7.41 -10.99 -0.66
CA THR A 42 -7.44 -11.85 0.54
C THR A 42 -7.59 -11.01 1.82
N LEU A 43 -6.80 -9.95 1.95
CA LEU A 43 -6.84 -9.02 3.09
C LEU A 43 -8.17 -8.27 3.18
N ALA A 44 -8.76 -7.89 2.05
CA ALA A 44 -10.06 -7.23 2.00
C ALA A 44 -11.16 -8.14 2.55
N ILE A 45 -11.18 -9.41 2.12
CA ILE A 45 -12.11 -10.43 2.62
C ILE A 45 -11.92 -10.62 4.14
N ASN A 46 -10.67 -10.72 4.61
CA ASN A 46 -10.35 -10.83 6.03
C ASN A 46 -10.80 -9.60 6.85
N ALA A 47 -10.82 -8.42 6.22
CA ALA A 47 -11.32 -7.18 6.79
C ALA A 47 -12.86 -7.01 6.65
N GLY A 48 -13.58 -8.04 6.18
CA GLY A 48 -15.04 -8.01 6.00
C GLY A 48 -15.52 -7.20 4.79
N GLN A 49 -14.61 -6.85 3.87
CA GLN A 49 -14.96 -6.21 2.61
C GLN A 49 -15.40 -7.24 1.58
N GLN A 50 -16.14 -6.77 0.57
CA GLN A 50 -16.54 -7.56 -0.60
C GLN A 50 -15.89 -6.95 -1.84
N PRO A 51 -14.59 -7.22 -2.10
CA PRO A 51 -13.96 -6.78 -3.34
C PRO A 51 -14.70 -7.39 -4.52
N ASP A 52 -14.96 -6.60 -5.57
CA ASP A 52 -15.22 -7.22 -6.86
C ASP A 52 -13.93 -7.91 -7.30
N THR A 53 -14.01 -9.11 -7.86
CA THR A 53 -12.82 -9.84 -8.35
C THR A 53 -12.31 -9.24 -9.66
N SER A 54 -12.44 -7.91 -9.81
CA SER A 54 -11.93 -7.20 -10.97
C SER A 54 -10.42 -7.12 -10.86
N ASP A 55 -9.73 -7.37 -11.98
CA ASP A 55 -8.33 -6.98 -12.11
C ASP A 55 -8.31 -5.46 -11.84
N ASN A 56 -7.51 -5.00 -10.86
CA ASN A 56 -7.32 -3.59 -10.41
C ASN A 56 -8.06 -3.14 -9.14
N TRP A 57 -8.57 -4.03 -8.29
CA TRP A 57 -9.19 -3.63 -7.02
C TRP A 57 -8.23 -2.84 -6.11
N LEU A 58 -6.98 -3.31 -5.93
CA LEU A 58 -5.96 -2.61 -5.15
C LEU A 58 -5.63 -1.25 -5.76
N ALA A 59 -5.54 -1.16 -7.09
CA ALA A 59 -5.29 0.10 -7.78
C ALA A 59 -6.41 1.12 -7.51
N LEU A 60 -7.68 0.68 -7.50
CA LEU A 60 -8.82 1.54 -7.16
C LEU A 60 -8.79 1.97 -5.70
N LEU A 61 -8.41 1.08 -4.78
CA LEU A 61 -8.24 1.42 -3.38
C LEU A 61 -7.10 2.44 -3.17
N ALA A 62 -5.95 2.22 -3.81
CA ALA A 62 -4.81 3.12 -3.75
C ALA A 62 -5.17 4.52 -4.30
N LYS A 63 -5.95 4.60 -5.38
CA LYS A 63 -6.46 5.88 -5.90
C LYS A 63 -7.27 6.67 -4.86
N ARG A 64 -8.03 6.00 -3.98
CA ARG A 64 -8.78 6.68 -2.90
C ARG A 64 -7.85 7.28 -1.84
N CYS A 65 -6.69 6.66 -1.65
CA CYS A 65 -5.65 7.09 -0.71
C CYS A 65 -4.63 8.05 -1.36
N ARG A 66 -4.83 8.44 -2.63
CA ARG A 66 -3.82 9.21 -3.38
C ARG A 66 -3.47 10.53 -2.73
N VAL A 67 -4.46 11.31 -2.29
CA VAL A 67 -4.22 12.62 -1.68
C VAL A 67 -3.28 12.52 -0.46
N PRO A 68 -3.58 11.69 0.57
CA PRO A 68 -2.68 11.57 1.73
C PRO A 68 -1.31 10.95 1.39
N ILE A 69 -1.23 10.01 0.45
CA ILE A 69 0.05 9.42 0.03
C ILE A 69 0.94 10.44 -0.70
N CYS A 70 0.34 11.33 -1.48
CA CYS A 70 1.03 12.34 -2.27
C CYS A 70 1.27 13.66 -1.52
N GLU A 71 1.07 13.69 -0.20
CA GLU A 71 1.45 14.84 0.60
C GLU A 71 2.96 15.07 0.54
N LYS A 72 3.37 16.34 0.47
CA LYS A 72 4.78 16.72 0.28
C LYS A 72 5.68 16.16 1.38
N ASP A 73 5.14 16.02 2.59
CA ASP A 73 5.87 15.58 3.78
C ASP A 73 6.31 14.10 3.71
N PHE A 74 5.72 13.29 2.82
CA PHE A 74 6.08 11.88 2.65
C PHE A 74 6.85 11.61 1.35
N ARG A 75 6.84 12.54 0.39
CA ARG A 75 7.35 12.29 -0.97
C ARG A 75 8.82 11.85 -0.98
N GLU A 76 9.68 12.53 -0.24
CA GLU A 76 11.11 12.19 -0.17
C GLU A 76 11.34 10.83 0.49
N ASP A 77 10.66 10.56 1.61
CA ASP A 77 10.75 9.26 2.29
C ASP A 77 10.30 8.11 1.37
N LEU A 78 9.16 8.28 0.69
CA LEU A 78 8.62 7.27 -0.23
C LEU A 78 9.50 7.06 -1.47
N LEU A 79 10.13 8.12 -2.01
CA LEU A 79 11.11 8.00 -3.11
C LEU A 79 12.37 7.24 -2.69
N ASN A 80 12.73 7.31 -1.41
CA ASN A 80 13.83 6.55 -0.81
C ASN A 80 13.39 5.16 -0.31
N GLY A 81 12.16 4.75 -0.57
CA GLY A 81 11.61 3.45 -0.15
C GLY A 81 11.28 3.34 1.34
N ASN A 82 11.25 4.46 2.08
CA ASN A 82 10.78 4.50 3.46
C ASN A 82 9.28 4.79 3.51
N CYS A 83 8.48 3.81 3.92
CA CYS A 83 7.02 3.92 3.95
C CYS A 83 6.44 4.17 5.34
N THR A 84 7.28 4.20 6.39
CA THR A 84 6.84 4.21 7.80
C THR A 84 5.86 5.34 8.11
N LYS A 85 6.24 6.60 7.80
CA LYS A 85 5.40 7.78 8.09
C LYS A 85 4.11 7.79 7.27
N ALA A 86 4.18 7.38 6.00
CA ALA A 86 3.02 7.33 5.12
C ALA A 86 2.01 6.27 5.61
N VAL A 87 2.49 5.11 6.04
CA VAL A 87 1.65 4.05 6.63
C VAL A 87 1.01 4.53 7.93
N GLU A 88 1.80 5.11 8.84
CA GLU A 88 1.29 5.67 10.10
C GLU A 88 0.19 6.69 9.88
N TYR A 89 0.45 7.66 8.99
CA TYR A 89 -0.52 8.69 8.67
C TYR A 89 -1.77 8.10 8.04
N LEU A 90 -1.65 7.19 7.06
CA LEU A 90 -2.81 6.61 6.39
C LEU A 90 -3.68 5.80 7.36
N ILE A 91 -3.10 5.06 8.31
CA ILE A 91 -3.83 4.39 9.41
C ILE A 91 -4.65 5.41 10.21
N SER A 92 -4.10 6.60 10.48
CA SER A 92 -4.80 7.65 11.23
C SER A 92 -5.99 8.24 10.48
N THR A 93 -5.98 8.24 9.14
CA THR A 93 -7.07 8.78 8.31
C THR A 93 -8.31 7.90 8.25
N LYS A 94 -8.18 6.59 8.55
CA LYS A 94 -9.25 5.59 8.47
C LYS A 94 -9.96 5.52 7.10
N LEU A 95 -9.23 5.85 6.02
CA LEU A 95 -9.75 5.78 4.64
C LEU A 95 -9.92 4.34 4.14
N CYS A 96 -9.16 3.40 4.69
CA CYS A 96 -9.29 1.97 4.43
C CYS A 96 -8.99 1.18 5.73
N PRO A 97 -9.39 -0.10 5.80
CA PRO A 97 -9.00 -0.97 6.91
C PRO A 97 -7.48 -1.00 7.10
N ASP A 98 -7.02 -1.03 8.36
CA ASP A 98 -5.59 -0.96 8.71
C ASP A 98 -4.76 -2.07 8.03
N LEU A 99 -5.35 -3.26 7.81
CA LEU A 99 -4.75 -4.38 7.07
C LEU A 99 -4.41 -4.05 5.60
N LEU A 100 -5.09 -3.09 4.99
CA LEU A 100 -4.92 -2.73 3.58
C LEU A 100 -3.99 -1.53 3.38
N VAL A 101 -3.58 -0.85 4.45
CA VAL A 101 -2.74 0.34 4.35
C VAL A 101 -1.37 0.01 3.76
N ALA A 102 -0.69 -1.02 4.27
CA ALA A 102 0.63 -1.40 3.76
C ALA A 102 0.61 -1.80 2.27
N PRO A 103 -0.30 -2.71 1.81
CA PRO A 103 -0.45 -3.00 0.39
C PRO A 103 -0.68 -1.77 -0.49
N VAL A 104 -1.50 -0.82 -0.03
CA VAL A 104 -1.79 0.43 -0.75
C VAL A 104 -0.54 1.31 -0.91
N VAL A 105 0.24 1.48 0.15
CA VAL A 105 1.45 2.30 0.11
C VAL A 105 2.53 1.62 -0.74
N ILE A 106 2.71 0.31 -0.60
CA ILE A 106 3.64 -0.48 -1.42
C ILE A 106 3.24 -0.41 -2.90
N TYR A 107 1.95 -0.51 -3.22
CA TYR A 107 1.46 -0.35 -4.59
C TYR A 107 1.90 0.99 -5.18
N ALA A 108 1.68 2.10 -4.45
CA ALA A 108 2.08 3.43 -4.92
C ALA A 108 3.60 3.54 -5.15
N ILE A 109 4.42 2.97 -4.27
CA ILE A 109 5.88 2.93 -4.42
C ILE A 109 6.26 2.12 -5.68
N LYS A 110 5.67 0.93 -5.84
CA LYS A 110 6.00 0.00 -6.93
C LYS A 110 5.50 0.46 -8.30
N THR A 111 4.43 1.25 -8.36
CA THR A 111 4.01 1.96 -9.57
C THR A 111 4.82 3.24 -9.85
N GLY A 112 5.71 3.63 -8.93
CA GLY A 112 6.44 4.89 -8.98
C GLY A 112 5.63 6.04 -8.39
N ILE A 113 6.15 6.66 -7.33
CA ILE A 113 5.48 7.77 -6.63
C ILE A 113 5.22 8.97 -7.55
N GLY A 114 6.13 9.25 -8.49
CA GLY A 114 5.93 10.29 -9.49
C GLY A 114 4.68 10.05 -10.34
N GLU A 115 4.60 8.90 -11.01
CA GLU A 115 3.45 8.50 -11.84
C GLU A 115 2.16 8.39 -11.02
N PHE A 116 2.26 7.86 -9.80
CA PHE A 116 1.12 7.73 -8.90
C PHE A 116 0.52 9.09 -8.52
N CYS A 117 1.36 10.11 -8.28
CA CYS A 117 0.96 11.44 -7.84
C CYS A 117 0.71 12.43 -8.98
N GLU A 118 1.21 12.17 -10.18
CA GLU A 118 1.06 13.00 -11.39
C GLU A 118 -0.37 13.53 -11.61
N PRO A 119 -1.46 12.73 -11.43
CA PRO A 119 -2.83 13.22 -11.63
C PRO A 119 -3.27 14.36 -10.71
N LEU A 120 -2.57 14.58 -9.58
CA LEU A 120 -2.82 15.72 -8.69
C LEU A 120 -2.06 16.98 -9.13
N GLU A 121 -0.96 16.82 -9.87
CA GLU A 121 -0.09 17.92 -10.32
C GLU A 121 -0.70 18.65 -11.53
N TYR A 122 -1.52 17.98 -12.35
CA TYR A 122 -2.26 18.58 -13.46
C TYR A 122 -3.43 19.52 -13.06
N LYS A 123 -3.64 19.75 -11.75
CA LYS A 123 -4.68 20.68 -11.25
C LYS A 123 -4.17 22.12 -11.05
N LEU A 124 -3.06 22.50 -11.66
CA LEU A 124 -2.53 23.88 -11.67
C LEU A 124 -2.80 24.58 -13.00
#